data_AF-A0A550CLS2-F1
#
_entry.id   AF-A0A550CLS2-F1
#
_cell.length_a   1.000
_cell.length_b   1.000
_cell.length_c   1.000
_cell.angle_alpha   90.00
_cell.angle_beta   90.00
_cell.angle_gamma   90.00
#
_symmetry.space_group_name_H-M   'P 1'
#
loop_
_entity.id
_entity.type
_entity.pdbx_description
1 polymer ?
#
loop_
_entity_poly.entity_id
_entity_poly.type
_entity_poly.pdbx_seq_one_letter_code
_entity_poly.pdbx_strand_id
1 'polypeptide(L)'
;MATTSPPRKLVILDLNGTLVVRSKAGRGAHVPPTTGSYGSSSAPGARSPSGGAQLSPRNVYSRPFLRSFQHFLTHPETRSWLDTMVWSSAQPHSVNSMVAHAFPGNTQSALRGVWTRKDLGLSEKEYFSKTQTTKDLSKVWREMREHSGATTVLVDDSVLKAHLQPYNHLCLPEYTLKARAADLSVLAPPATSAKKGSQGRKNRAGAEPTTDLDRLSSRLQTLSVADSGSPTASERSNTTAPADAVHDTIAPGTTDPRVPAGVDAALLAVIGVMSRLRDVGNVAGWIEDGNITRSLGDRASSRGHDGLSGAPAVDHGQSLWFENADVVRYWTAEGIRALDVLHIEVAHGIEAPGRH
;
A
#
# COMPACT_ATOMS: atom_id res chain seq x y z
N MET A 1 39.02 -9.55 -19.50
CA MET A 1 37.64 -10.04 -19.29
C MET A 1 36.74 -8.82 -19.20
N ALA A 2 35.75 -8.70 -20.08
CA ALA A 2 34.80 -7.59 -20.00
C ALA A 2 33.98 -7.77 -18.71
N THR A 3 34.17 -6.88 -17.74
CA THR A 3 33.35 -6.83 -16.53
C THR A 3 31.96 -6.38 -16.93
N THR A 4 31.08 -7.34 -17.25
CA THR A 4 29.65 -7.06 -17.46
C THR A 4 29.09 -6.55 -16.13
N SER A 5 28.62 -5.30 -16.13
CA SER A 5 27.88 -4.74 -15.00
C SER A 5 26.73 -5.67 -14.63
N PRO A 6 26.44 -5.88 -13.33
CA PRO A 6 25.33 -6.72 -12.90
C PRO A 6 24.01 -6.24 -13.54
N PRO A 7 23.09 -7.16 -13.87
CA PRO A 7 21.84 -6.79 -14.52
C PRO A 7 21.00 -5.92 -13.59
N ARG A 8 20.42 -4.86 -14.17
CA ARG A 8 19.52 -3.94 -13.49
C ARG A 8 18.33 -4.70 -12.91
N LYS A 9 17.84 -4.23 -11.76
CA LYS A 9 16.63 -4.74 -11.13
C LYS A 9 15.41 -4.02 -11.67
N LEU A 10 14.25 -4.67 -11.63
CA LEU A 10 12.96 -4.07 -11.91
C LEU A 10 12.07 -4.20 -10.69
N VAL A 11 11.53 -3.08 -10.21
CA VAL A 11 10.42 -3.07 -9.26
C VAL A 11 9.13 -2.73 -9.98
N ILE A 12 8.10 -3.55 -9.77
CA ILE A 12 6.74 -3.31 -10.25
C ILE A 12 5.88 -2.98 -9.04
N LEU A 13 5.25 -1.82 -9.06
CA LEU A 13 4.51 -1.29 -7.93
C LEU A 13 3.01 -1.35 -8.21
N ASP A 14 2.27 -2.02 -7.34
CA ASP A 14 0.84 -1.77 -7.20
C ASP A 14 0.59 -0.38 -6.58
N LEU A 15 -0.65 0.09 -6.63
CA LEU A 15 -1.01 1.44 -6.15
C LEU A 15 -1.96 1.38 -4.95
N ASN A 16 -3.22 1.00 -5.17
CA ASN A 16 -4.27 1.12 -4.16
C ASN A 16 -4.18 -0.04 -3.16
N GLY A 17 -3.96 0.25 -1.89
CA GLY A 17 -3.68 -0.76 -0.86
C GLY A 17 -2.18 -0.99 -0.67
N THR A 18 -1.35 -0.56 -1.62
CA THR A 18 0.11 -0.74 -1.58
C THR A 18 0.84 0.56 -1.29
N LEU A 19 0.74 1.58 -2.16
CA LEU A 19 1.39 2.89 -2.01
C LEU A 19 0.44 3.99 -1.53
N VAL A 20 -0.83 3.87 -1.89
CA VAL A 20 -1.87 4.86 -1.63
C VAL A 20 -3.19 4.19 -1.26
N VAL A 21 -4.07 4.94 -0.62
CA VAL A 21 -5.46 4.54 -0.38
C VAL A 21 -6.40 5.65 -0.85
N ARG A 22 -7.58 5.29 -1.38
CA ARG A 22 -8.56 6.26 -1.86
C ARG A 22 -9.82 6.31 -1.00
N SER A 23 -10.46 7.48 -0.93
CA SER A 23 -11.78 7.61 -0.34
C SER A 23 -12.85 6.85 -1.15
N LYS A 24 -14.00 6.55 -0.52
CA LYS A 24 -15.18 6.08 -1.24
C LYS A 24 -15.71 7.21 -2.14
N ALA A 25 -16.22 6.86 -3.33
CA ALA A 25 -16.84 7.83 -4.23
C ALA A 25 -18.03 8.52 -3.52
N GLY A 26 -18.16 9.84 -3.66
CA GLY A 26 -19.25 10.62 -3.07
C GLY A 26 -19.12 10.96 -1.58
N ARG A 27 -18.04 10.56 -0.88
CA ARG A 27 -17.72 11.02 0.49
C ARG A 27 -16.27 11.49 0.54
N GLY A 28 -16.04 12.80 0.41
CA GLY A 28 -14.69 13.37 0.51
C GLY A 28 -14.50 14.79 -0.05
N ALA A 29 -15.48 15.38 -0.73
CA ALA A 29 -15.34 16.74 -1.25
C ALA A 29 -15.64 17.80 -0.19
N HIS A 30 -14.59 18.32 0.44
CA HIS A 30 -14.56 19.75 0.76
C HIS A 30 -13.53 20.39 -0.18
N VAL A 31 -14.01 20.89 -1.31
CA VAL A 31 -13.24 21.81 -2.15
C VAL A 31 -13.78 23.20 -1.79
N PRO A 32 -12.99 24.12 -1.22
CA PRO A 32 -13.41 25.52 -1.15
C PRO A 32 -13.59 26.02 -2.57
N PRO A 33 -14.65 26.78 -2.88
CA PRO A 33 -14.81 27.34 -4.22
C PRO A 33 -13.58 28.22 -4.52
N THR A 34 -12.85 27.88 -5.58
CA THR A 34 -11.78 28.74 -6.10
C THR A 34 -12.42 30.03 -6.57
N THR A 35 -12.31 31.09 -5.77
CA THR A 35 -12.54 32.47 -6.21
C THR A 35 -11.43 32.85 -7.17
N GLY A 36 -11.63 32.55 -8.45
CA GLY A 36 -10.73 32.89 -9.53
C GLY A 36 -11.55 33.26 -10.75
N SER A 37 -11.85 34.54 -10.89
CA SER A 37 -12.44 35.13 -12.09
C SER A 37 -11.46 34.96 -13.26
N TYR A 38 -11.78 34.05 -14.17
CA TYR A 38 -11.27 34.10 -15.54
C TYR A 38 -12.45 33.95 -16.50
N GLY A 39 -12.57 34.96 -17.37
CA GLY A 39 -13.74 35.22 -18.20
C GLY A 39 -14.15 34.05 -19.08
N SER A 40 -15.41 33.65 -18.95
CA SER A 40 -16.12 32.84 -19.93
C SER A 40 -16.46 33.72 -21.13
N SER A 41 -15.75 33.57 -22.24
CA SER A 41 -16.32 33.80 -23.57
C SER A 41 -17.01 32.52 -24.01
N SER A 42 -18.26 32.33 -23.56
CA SER A 42 -19.11 31.24 -24.01
C SER A 42 -19.82 31.64 -25.30
N ALA A 43 -19.60 30.88 -26.37
CA ALA A 43 -20.43 30.93 -27.57
C ALA A 43 -21.86 30.45 -27.23
N PRO A 44 -22.92 31.12 -27.74
CA PRO A 44 -24.30 30.74 -27.44
C PRO A 44 -24.70 29.53 -28.30
N GLY A 45 -24.90 28.36 -27.69
CA GLY A 45 -25.54 27.23 -28.39
C GLY A 45 -25.31 25.82 -27.83
N ALA A 46 -24.37 25.59 -26.93
CA ALA A 46 -24.16 24.24 -26.39
C ALA A 46 -25.10 23.95 -25.21
N ARG A 47 -26.20 23.23 -25.48
CA ARG A 47 -27.03 22.62 -24.43
C ARG A 47 -26.18 21.58 -23.68
N SER A 48 -25.84 21.86 -22.42
CA SER A 48 -25.30 20.86 -21.50
C SER A 48 -26.27 19.69 -21.37
N PRO A 49 -25.83 18.42 -21.48
CA PRO A 49 -26.68 17.28 -21.19
C PRO A 49 -27.08 17.33 -19.71
N SER A 50 -28.38 17.33 -19.48
CA SER A 50 -29.05 17.28 -18.19
C SER A 50 -28.70 16.03 -17.36
N GLY A 51 -28.37 16.22 -16.08
CA GLY A 51 -28.96 15.39 -15.01
C GLY A 51 -28.11 14.30 -14.36
N GLY A 52 -26.84 14.10 -14.71
CA GLY A 52 -25.96 13.23 -13.92
C GLY A 52 -25.33 14.00 -12.77
N ALA A 53 -25.62 13.67 -11.51
CA ALA A 53 -24.88 14.21 -10.38
C ALA A 53 -23.39 13.87 -10.56
N GLN A 54 -22.56 14.87 -10.88
CA GLN A 54 -21.14 14.67 -11.08
C GLN A 54 -20.53 14.29 -9.73
N LEU A 55 -20.37 12.99 -9.50
CA LEU A 55 -19.79 12.45 -8.27
C LEU A 55 -18.41 13.09 -8.10
N SER A 56 -18.17 13.66 -6.91
CA SER A 56 -16.90 14.28 -6.62
C SER A 56 -15.75 13.28 -6.79
N PRO A 57 -14.58 13.72 -7.29
CA PRO A 57 -13.40 12.88 -7.40
C PRO A 57 -13.06 12.22 -6.06
N ARG A 58 -12.58 10.98 -6.10
CA ARG A 58 -12.08 10.31 -4.90
C ARG A 58 -10.77 10.97 -4.47
N ASN A 59 -10.64 11.24 -3.17
CA ASN A 59 -9.37 11.70 -2.60
C ASN A 59 -8.38 10.54 -2.59
N VAL A 60 -7.12 10.83 -2.88
CA VAL A 60 -6.00 9.89 -2.78
C VAL A 60 -5.18 10.28 -1.55
N TYR A 61 -4.81 9.30 -0.73
CA TYR A 61 -3.97 9.51 0.44
C TYR A 61 -2.74 8.61 0.36
N SER A 62 -1.59 9.15 0.77
CA SER A 62 -0.33 8.42 0.84
C SER A 62 -0.36 7.35 1.92
N ARG A 63 0.24 6.18 1.65
CA ARG A 63 0.80 5.32 2.70
C ARG A 63 1.98 6.06 3.36
N PRO A 64 2.25 5.87 4.66
CA PRO A 64 3.32 6.59 5.31
C PRO A 64 4.66 6.32 4.63
N PHE A 65 5.54 7.32 4.63
CA PHE A 65 6.87 7.30 3.99
C PHE A 65 6.87 7.24 2.46
N LEU A 66 5.72 7.44 1.79
CA LEU A 66 5.65 7.43 0.32
C LEU A 66 6.59 8.46 -0.34
N ARG A 67 6.80 9.63 0.27
CA ARG A 67 7.73 10.65 -0.25
C ARG A 67 9.18 10.18 -0.18
N SER A 68 9.62 9.64 0.97
CA SER A 68 10.95 9.05 1.11
C SER A 68 11.16 7.89 0.14
N PHE A 69 10.15 7.03 -0.04
CA PHE A 69 10.18 5.95 -1.02
C PHE A 69 10.29 6.45 -2.47
N GLN A 70 9.51 7.47 -2.83
CA GLN A 70 9.60 8.07 -4.16
C GLN A 70 10.96 8.74 -4.39
N HIS A 71 11.51 9.44 -3.41
CA HIS A 71 12.87 9.98 -3.50
C HIS A 71 13.90 8.87 -3.69
N PHE A 72 13.79 7.76 -2.96
CA PHE A 72 14.66 6.60 -3.14
C PHE A 72 14.59 6.06 -4.58
N LEU A 73 13.40 5.79 -5.11
CA LEU A 73 13.21 5.26 -6.47
C LEU A 73 13.71 6.21 -7.56
N THR A 74 13.64 7.52 -7.32
CA THR A 74 14.01 8.54 -8.30
C THR A 74 15.43 9.07 -8.16
N HIS A 75 16.14 8.70 -7.10
CA HIS A 75 17.51 9.11 -6.85
C HIS A 75 18.46 8.62 -7.96
N PRO A 76 19.41 9.44 -8.47
CA PRO A 76 20.29 9.06 -9.56
C PRO A 76 21.07 7.76 -9.32
N GLU A 77 21.56 7.54 -8.10
CA GLU A 77 22.26 6.30 -7.74
C GLU A 77 21.33 5.10 -7.79
N THR A 78 20.12 5.21 -7.22
CA THR A 78 19.14 4.11 -7.28
C THR A 78 18.77 3.79 -8.72
N ARG A 79 18.50 4.82 -9.52
CA ARG A 79 18.18 4.69 -10.94
C ARG A 79 19.32 4.12 -11.77
N SER A 80 20.56 4.09 -11.29
CA SER A 80 21.67 3.48 -12.03
C SER A 80 21.61 1.95 -12.02
N TRP A 81 20.87 1.34 -11.09
CA TRP A 81 20.72 -0.11 -10.97
C TRP A 81 19.27 -0.61 -10.89
N LEU A 82 18.31 0.28 -10.65
CA LEU A 82 16.89 -0.05 -10.50
C LEU A 82 16.03 0.66 -11.55
N ASP A 83 15.22 -0.13 -12.23
CA ASP A 83 14.10 0.28 -13.04
C ASP A 83 12.80 0.20 -12.22
N THR A 84 11.92 1.20 -12.39
CA THR A 84 10.65 1.28 -11.67
C THR A 84 9.49 1.28 -12.66
N MET A 85 8.45 0.52 -12.36
CA MET A 85 7.22 0.46 -13.13
C MET A 85 6.01 0.46 -12.19
N VAL A 86 4.89 0.98 -12.66
CA VAL A 86 3.59 0.83 -12.00
C VAL A 86 2.75 -0.20 -12.75
N TRP A 87 2.09 -1.10 -12.02
CA TRP A 87 1.04 -1.95 -12.58
C TRP A 87 -0.11 -2.04 -11.58
N SER A 88 -1.27 -1.46 -11.90
CA SER A 88 -2.44 -1.43 -11.00
C SER A 88 -3.66 -2.11 -11.63
N SER A 89 -4.44 -2.84 -10.82
CA SER A 89 -5.69 -3.47 -11.27
C SER A 89 -6.87 -2.50 -11.47
N ALA A 90 -6.67 -1.21 -11.18
CA ALA A 90 -7.65 -0.15 -11.39
C ALA A 90 -7.70 0.33 -12.85
N GLN A 91 -8.85 0.88 -13.26
CA GLN A 91 -9.03 1.45 -14.61
C GLN A 91 -8.13 2.69 -14.84
N PRO A 92 -7.82 3.03 -16.10
CA PRO A 92 -6.84 4.07 -16.44
C PRO A 92 -7.05 5.42 -15.75
N HIS A 93 -8.28 5.96 -15.77
CA HIS A 93 -8.58 7.25 -15.14
C HIS A 93 -8.27 7.25 -13.62
N SER A 94 -8.49 6.12 -12.96
CA SER A 94 -8.24 5.92 -11.54
C SER A 94 -6.74 5.71 -11.24
N VAL A 95 -5.99 5.16 -12.19
CA VAL A 95 -4.52 5.04 -12.10
C VAL A 95 -3.88 6.40 -12.27
N ASN A 96 -4.33 7.20 -13.24
CA ASN A 96 -3.76 8.53 -13.51
C ASN A 96 -3.76 9.43 -12.27
N SER A 97 -4.86 9.47 -11.50
CA SER A 97 -4.91 10.28 -10.28
C SER A 97 -3.99 9.76 -9.18
N MET A 98 -3.85 8.44 -9.03
CA MET A 98 -2.95 7.85 -8.04
C MET A 98 -1.48 8.01 -8.40
N VAL A 99 -1.13 7.88 -9.68
CA VAL A 99 0.24 8.10 -10.17
C VAL A 99 0.60 9.58 -10.05
N ALA A 100 -0.31 10.50 -10.37
CA ALA A 100 -0.08 11.93 -10.17
C ALA A 100 0.17 12.30 -8.69
N HIS A 101 -0.50 11.60 -7.77
CA HIS A 101 -0.28 11.78 -6.33
C HIS A 101 1.07 11.20 -5.86
N ALA A 102 1.34 9.93 -6.21
CA ALA A 102 2.53 9.21 -5.75
C ALA A 102 3.82 9.70 -6.42
N PHE A 103 3.74 10.08 -7.69
CA PHE A 103 4.84 10.59 -8.51
C PHE A 103 4.43 11.94 -9.12
N PRO A 104 4.49 13.05 -8.36
CA PRO A 104 4.08 14.35 -8.84
C PRO A 104 5.12 14.98 -9.77
N GLY A 105 4.67 15.91 -10.61
CA GLY A 105 5.55 16.69 -11.47
C GLY A 105 6.35 15.83 -12.44
N ASN A 106 7.65 16.10 -12.56
CA ASN A 106 8.54 15.40 -13.48
C ASN A 106 8.97 14.00 -13.00
N THR A 107 8.63 13.60 -11.77
CA THR A 107 9.09 12.33 -11.18
C THR A 107 8.50 11.11 -11.89
N GLN A 108 7.37 11.26 -12.60
CA GLN A 108 6.80 10.21 -13.47
C GLN A 108 7.74 9.76 -14.58
N SER A 109 8.65 10.63 -15.03
CA SER A 109 9.68 10.28 -16.04
C SER A 109 10.69 9.23 -15.55
N ALA A 110 10.69 8.92 -14.25
CA ALA A 110 11.46 7.82 -13.69
C ALA A 110 10.81 6.45 -13.92
N LEU A 111 9.52 6.40 -14.25
CA LEU A 111 8.79 5.16 -14.48
C LEU A 111 9.04 4.66 -15.91
N ARG A 112 9.47 3.40 -16.04
CA ARG A 112 9.61 2.69 -17.32
C ARG A 112 8.27 2.42 -18.00
N GLY A 113 7.20 2.33 -17.20
CA GLY A 113 5.86 2.07 -17.68
C GLY A 113 4.80 2.25 -16.60
N VAL A 114 3.57 2.52 -17.04
CA VAL A 114 2.37 2.56 -16.19
C VAL A 114 1.32 1.66 -16.81
N TRP A 115 1.18 0.47 -16.24
CA TRP A 115 0.15 -0.49 -16.60
C TRP A 115 -1.05 -0.38 -15.66
N THR A 116 -2.21 -0.64 -16.23
CA THR A 116 -3.53 -0.45 -15.65
C THR A 116 -4.34 -1.73 -15.82
N ARG A 117 -5.64 -1.67 -15.46
CA ARG A 117 -6.56 -2.78 -15.68
C ARG A 117 -6.61 -3.30 -17.12
N LYS A 118 -6.36 -2.44 -18.11
CA LYS A 118 -6.39 -2.83 -19.54
C LYS A 118 -5.26 -3.80 -19.89
N ASP A 119 -4.15 -3.74 -19.16
CA ASP A 119 -2.93 -4.49 -19.44
C ASP A 119 -2.94 -5.88 -18.74
N LEU A 120 -3.96 -6.16 -17.93
CA LEU A 120 -4.16 -7.45 -17.26
C LEU A 120 -4.58 -8.57 -18.20
N GLY A 121 -5.02 -8.27 -19.43
CA GLY A 121 -5.55 -9.26 -20.38
C GLY A 121 -6.89 -9.86 -19.95
N LEU A 122 -7.76 -9.01 -19.37
CA LEU A 122 -9.12 -9.38 -18.99
C LEU A 122 -10.04 -9.42 -20.21
N SER A 123 -11.08 -10.26 -20.16
CA SER A 123 -12.22 -10.11 -21.06
C SER A 123 -12.94 -8.78 -20.81
N GLU A 124 -13.75 -8.33 -21.77
CA GLU A 124 -14.53 -7.11 -21.63
C GLU A 124 -15.45 -7.15 -20.39
N LYS A 125 -16.11 -8.29 -20.14
CA LYS A 125 -16.95 -8.48 -18.96
C LYS A 125 -16.15 -8.30 -17.67
N GLU A 126 -15.00 -8.96 -17.56
CA GLU A 126 -14.14 -8.88 -16.38
C GLU A 126 -13.53 -7.48 -16.20
N TYR A 127 -13.28 -6.77 -17.29
CA TYR A 127 -12.76 -5.41 -17.27
C TYR A 127 -13.74 -4.46 -16.55
N PHE A 128 -15.05 -4.64 -16.72
CA PHE A 128 -16.09 -3.81 -16.11
C PHE A 128 -16.67 -4.38 -14.79
N SER A 129 -16.27 -5.57 -14.35
CA SER A 129 -16.72 -6.16 -13.08
C SER A 129 -15.63 -6.18 -11.99
N LYS A 130 -16.06 -6.35 -10.74
CA LYS A 130 -15.15 -6.73 -9.65
C LYS A 130 -14.80 -8.21 -9.82
N THR A 131 -13.61 -8.47 -10.33
CA THR A 131 -13.06 -9.82 -10.54
C THR A 131 -11.67 -9.87 -9.95
N GLN A 132 -11.31 -11.02 -9.38
CA GLN A 132 -9.93 -11.31 -8.97
C GLN A 132 -9.00 -11.20 -10.19
N THR A 133 -7.92 -10.44 -10.05
CA THR A 133 -6.98 -10.16 -11.15
C THR A 133 -5.66 -10.87 -10.92
N THR A 134 -4.96 -11.24 -12.00
CA THR A 134 -3.60 -11.80 -11.95
C THR A 134 -2.64 -10.88 -12.73
N LYS A 135 -1.46 -10.61 -12.16
CA LYS A 135 -0.36 -9.86 -12.78
C LYS A 135 0.70 -10.84 -13.25
N ASP A 136 0.50 -11.37 -14.45
CA ASP A 136 1.44 -12.29 -15.10
C ASP A 136 2.73 -11.54 -15.53
N LEU A 137 3.80 -11.72 -14.78
CA LEU A 137 5.10 -11.06 -15.02
C LEU A 137 5.71 -11.45 -16.37
N SER A 138 5.30 -12.58 -16.97
CA SER A 138 5.75 -12.95 -18.32
C SER A 138 5.37 -11.90 -19.37
N LYS A 139 4.28 -11.15 -19.15
CA LYS A 139 3.88 -10.01 -20.00
C LYS A 139 4.93 -8.92 -19.97
N VAL A 140 5.37 -8.56 -18.77
CA VAL A 140 6.37 -7.49 -18.57
C VAL A 140 7.70 -7.92 -19.20
N TRP A 141 8.13 -9.16 -18.99
CA TRP A 141 9.40 -9.67 -19.55
C TRP A 141 9.40 -9.79 -21.08
N ARG A 142 8.22 -9.87 -21.72
CA ARG A 142 8.12 -9.78 -23.19
C ARG A 142 8.37 -8.36 -23.72
N GLU A 143 7.96 -7.33 -22.98
CA GLU A 143 8.17 -5.92 -23.33
C GLU A 143 9.52 -5.39 -22.87
N MET A 144 10.00 -5.82 -21.70
CA MET A 144 11.27 -5.43 -21.09
C MET A 144 12.19 -6.65 -21.02
N ARG A 145 12.79 -7.01 -22.17
CA ARG A 145 13.56 -8.24 -22.38
C ARG A 145 14.87 -8.30 -21.58
N GLU A 146 15.30 -7.16 -21.04
CA GLU A 146 16.43 -7.06 -20.11
C GLU A 146 16.11 -7.57 -18.69
N HIS A 147 14.83 -7.82 -18.39
CA HIS A 147 14.38 -8.33 -17.08
C HIS A 147 13.78 -9.73 -17.16
N SER A 148 13.83 -10.44 -16.03
CA SER A 148 13.30 -11.79 -15.84
C SER A 148 12.95 -12.04 -14.38
N GLY A 149 12.57 -13.27 -14.03
CA GLY A 149 12.40 -13.69 -12.64
C GLY A 149 13.65 -13.48 -11.77
N ALA A 150 14.84 -13.48 -12.36
CA ALA A 150 16.09 -13.25 -11.63
C ALA A 150 16.31 -11.78 -11.25
N THR A 151 15.56 -10.83 -11.83
CA THR A 151 15.80 -9.39 -11.67
C THR A 151 14.57 -8.58 -11.29
N THR A 152 13.39 -9.19 -11.26
CA THR A 152 12.12 -8.49 -11.04
C THR A 152 11.56 -8.75 -9.64
N VAL A 153 10.99 -7.73 -9.01
CA VAL A 153 10.13 -7.88 -7.83
C VAL A 153 8.84 -7.09 -8.01
N LEU A 154 7.71 -7.72 -7.74
CA LEU A 154 6.37 -7.13 -7.67
C LEU A 154 6.07 -6.80 -6.21
N VAL A 155 5.77 -5.54 -5.91
CA VAL A 155 5.30 -5.08 -4.61
C VAL A 155 3.79 -4.89 -4.70
N ASP A 156 3.05 -5.73 -3.99
CA ASP A 156 1.59 -5.81 -4.08
C ASP A 156 1.00 -6.28 -2.75
N ASP A 157 -0.20 -5.86 -2.42
CA ASP A 157 -0.93 -6.20 -1.21
C ASP A 157 -1.70 -7.54 -1.30
N SER A 158 -1.68 -8.22 -2.45
CA SER A 158 -2.44 -9.43 -2.69
C SER A 158 -1.59 -10.55 -3.29
N VAL A 159 -1.44 -11.65 -2.54
CA VAL A 159 -0.79 -12.89 -3.00
C VAL A 159 -1.44 -13.42 -4.29
N LEU A 160 -2.77 -13.32 -4.38
CA LEU A 160 -3.52 -13.78 -5.55
C LEU A 160 -3.22 -12.98 -6.82
N LYS A 161 -2.66 -11.77 -6.73
CA LYS A 161 -2.23 -11.05 -7.93
C LYS A 161 -0.91 -11.60 -8.48
N ALA A 162 -0.10 -12.27 -7.65
CA ALA A 162 1.23 -12.75 -8.01
C ALA A 162 1.35 -14.27 -8.13
N HIS A 163 0.24 -15.03 -8.03
CA HIS A 163 0.25 -16.50 -7.92
C HIS A 163 1.01 -17.25 -9.04
N LEU A 164 1.17 -16.64 -10.22
CA LEU A 164 1.94 -17.22 -11.33
C LEU A 164 3.47 -17.11 -11.15
N GLN A 165 3.92 -16.16 -10.33
CA GLN A 165 5.34 -15.92 -10.01
C GLN A 165 5.48 -15.56 -8.52
N PRO A 166 5.14 -16.47 -7.59
CA PRO A 166 5.06 -16.17 -6.16
C PRO A 166 6.41 -15.74 -5.59
N TYR A 167 7.52 -16.28 -6.11
CA TYR A 167 8.87 -15.91 -5.68
C TYR A 167 9.38 -14.58 -6.25
N ASN A 168 8.60 -13.91 -7.08
CA ASN A 168 8.86 -12.53 -7.49
C ASN A 168 7.98 -11.53 -6.73
N HIS A 169 7.26 -11.95 -5.69
CA HIS A 169 6.32 -11.12 -4.95
C HIS A 169 6.88 -10.71 -3.58
N LEU A 170 6.89 -9.41 -3.31
CA LEU A 170 7.02 -8.84 -1.98
C LEU A 170 5.62 -8.40 -1.52
N CYS A 171 4.92 -9.30 -0.84
CA CYS A 171 3.58 -9.03 -0.31
C CYS A 171 3.64 -8.00 0.83
N LEU A 172 2.71 -7.04 0.86
CA LEU A 172 2.56 -6.07 1.96
C LEU A 172 1.21 -6.25 2.65
N PRO A 173 1.06 -5.82 3.92
CA PRO A 173 -0.26 -5.58 4.49
C PRO A 173 -1.00 -4.52 3.64
N GLU A 174 -2.30 -4.76 3.39
CA GLU A 174 -3.14 -3.78 2.71
C GLU A 174 -3.24 -2.49 3.54
N TYR A 175 -2.89 -1.38 2.92
CA TYR A 175 -3.06 -0.05 3.51
C TYR A 175 -4.47 0.46 3.27
N THR A 176 -5.30 0.38 4.30
CA THR A 176 -6.72 0.76 4.27
C THR A 176 -6.97 2.15 4.86
N LEU A 177 -8.20 2.67 4.68
CA LEU A 177 -8.62 3.91 5.37
C LEU A 177 -8.65 3.75 6.90
N LYS A 178 -8.85 2.53 7.41
CA LYS A 178 -8.76 2.21 8.84
C LYS A 178 -7.31 2.32 9.33
N ALA A 179 -6.37 1.70 8.60
CA ALA A 179 -4.94 1.80 8.90
C ALA A 179 -4.49 3.26 8.91
N ARG A 180 -4.87 4.03 7.89
CA ARG A 180 -4.61 5.46 7.81
C ARG A 180 -5.14 6.25 9.02
N ALA A 181 -6.34 5.92 9.50
CA ALA A 181 -6.92 6.59 10.65
C ALA A 181 -6.17 6.26 11.96
N ALA A 182 -5.66 5.04 12.08
CA ALA A 182 -4.79 4.63 13.18
C ALA A 182 -3.44 5.38 13.14
N ASP A 183 -2.82 5.53 11.97
CA ASP A 183 -1.57 6.32 11.87
C ASP A 183 -1.81 7.79 12.26
N LEU A 184 -2.92 8.38 11.83
CA LEU A 184 -3.28 9.76 12.18
C LEU A 184 -3.51 9.93 13.70
N SER A 185 -4.07 8.94 14.38
CA SER A 185 -4.30 9.03 15.82
C SER A 185 -2.99 8.95 16.62
N VAL A 186 -2.01 8.18 16.14
CA VAL A 186 -0.66 8.14 16.71
C VAL A 186 0.07 9.48 16.55
N LEU A 187 -0.13 10.16 15.43
CA LEU A 187 0.52 11.44 15.12
C LEU A 187 -0.20 12.67 15.69
N ALA A 188 -1.42 12.51 16.21
CA ALA A 188 -2.17 13.62 16.75
C ALA A 188 -1.45 14.17 18.00
N PRO A 189 -1.36 15.51 18.16
CA PRO A 189 -0.79 16.07 19.37
C PRO A 189 -1.63 15.62 20.58
N PRO A 190 -1.00 15.36 21.74
CA PRO A 190 -1.73 15.02 22.95
C PRO A 190 -2.76 16.11 23.22
N ALA A 191 -4.03 15.72 23.34
CA ALA A 191 -5.10 16.65 23.64
C ALA A 191 -4.71 17.43 24.90
N THR A 192 -4.54 18.75 24.77
CA THR A 192 -4.33 19.62 25.92
C THR A 192 -5.47 19.36 26.88
N SER A 193 -5.15 18.80 28.04
CA SER A 193 -6.11 18.55 29.11
C SER A 193 -6.68 19.90 29.55
N ALA A 194 -7.80 20.28 28.93
CA ALA A 194 -8.64 21.33 29.46
C ALA A 194 -8.98 20.89 30.88
N LYS A 195 -8.44 21.62 31.87
CA LYS A 195 -8.74 21.45 33.29
C LYS A 195 -10.26 21.42 33.43
N LYS A 196 -10.84 20.23 33.61
CA LYS A 196 -12.22 20.10 34.07
C LYS A 196 -12.24 20.64 35.48
N GLY A 197 -12.70 21.88 35.64
CA GLY A 197 -13.03 22.46 36.92
C GLY A 197 -13.94 21.50 37.67
N SER A 198 -13.56 21.19 38.90
CA SER A 198 -14.38 20.45 39.84
C SER A 198 -15.67 21.21 40.11
N GLN A 199 -16.82 20.65 39.75
CA GLN A 199 -18.08 20.97 40.43
C GLN A 199 -19.14 19.89 40.18
N GLY A 200 -19.66 19.35 41.29
CA GLY A 200 -21.05 18.91 41.38
C GLY A 200 -21.39 17.51 40.87
N ARG A 201 -21.23 16.52 41.73
CA ARG A 201 -21.90 15.22 41.66
C ARG A 201 -23.42 15.43 41.66
N LYS A 202 -24.11 15.22 40.54
CA LYS A 202 -25.55 14.91 40.47
C LYS A 202 -25.84 13.92 39.33
N ASN A 203 -26.49 12.84 39.70
CA ASN A 203 -26.99 11.77 38.83
C ASN A 203 -27.91 12.33 37.73
N ARG A 204 -27.65 11.98 36.46
CA ARG A 204 -28.71 11.76 35.47
C ARG A 204 -28.22 10.93 34.29
N ALA A 205 -29.08 10.00 33.88
CA ALA A 205 -28.94 9.11 32.75
C ALA A 205 -28.87 9.87 31.40
N GLY A 206 -28.21 9.23 30.42
CA GLY A 206 -28.27 9.56 28.98
C GLY A 206 -27.51 10.82 28.58
N ALA A 207 -26.25 10.67 28.15
CA ALA A 207 -25.49 11.75 27.51
C ALA A 207 -25.08 11.31 26.09
N GLU A 208 -25.56 12.05 25.10
CA GLU A 208 -25.13 11.98 23.70
C GLU A 208 -23.69 12.49 23.52
N PRO A 209 -22.95 12.02 22.48
CA PRO A 209 -21.59 12.48 22.21
C PRO A 209 -21.57 13.97 21.78
N THR A 210 -20.79 14.77 22.51
CA THR A 210 -20.76 16.25 22.46
C THR A 210 -19.58 16.84 21.71
N THR A 211 -18.76 16.03 21.01
CA THR A 211 -17.74 16.53 20.10
C THR A 211 -17.95 16.01 18.68
N ASP A 212 -17.66 16.83 17.67
CA ASP A 212 -17.77 16.43 16.26
C ASP A 212 -16.85 15.25 15.92
N LEU A 213 -15.74 15.08 16.64
CA LEU A 213 -14.83 13.93 16.56
C LEU A 213 -15.45 12.63 17.10
N ASP A 214 -16.13 12.68 18.25
CA ASP A 214 -16.83 11.52 18.80
C ASP A 214 -18.03 11.10 17.95
N ARG A 215 -18.72 12.08 17.33
CA ARG A 215 -19.80 11.83 16.36
C ARG A 215 -19.28 11.21 15.05
N LEU A 216 -18.09 11.60 14.58
CA LEU A 216 -17.44 11.00 13.41
C LEU A 216 -16.96 9.57 13.69
N SER A 217 -16.35 9.31 14.83
CA SER A 217 -15.90 7.99 15.25
C SER A 217 -17.08 7.01 15.42
N SER A 218 -18.15 7.46 16.09
CA SER A 218 -19.37 6.65 16.31
C SER A 218 -20.14 6.37 15.01
N ARG A 219 -20.14 7.31 14.04
CA ARG A 219 -20.74 7.10 12.70
C ARG A 219 -19.92 6.16 11.82
N LEU A 220 -18.59 6.10 12.00
CA LEU A 220 -17.75 5.15 11.26
C LEU A 220 -17.88 3.72 11.79
N GLN A 221 -18.07 3.56 13.11
CA GLN A 221 -18.31 2.25 13.73
C GLN A 221 -19.67 1.65 13.36
N THR A 222 -20.76 2.44 13.40
CA THR A 222 -22.13 1.97 13.14
C THR A 222 -22.44 1.68 11.66
N LEU A 223 -21.68 2.23 10.72
CA LEU A 223 -21.86 1.99 9.28
C LEU A 223 -21.03 0.81 8.73
N SER A 224 -20.30 0.09 9.58
CA SER A 224 -19.53 -1.10 9.19
C SER A 224 -20.34 -2.41 9.23
N VAL A 225 -21.58 -2.39 9.75
CA VAL A 225 -22.38 -3.60 10.02
C VAL A 225 -23.57 -3.79 9.08
N ALA A 226 -23.73 -2.97 8.03
CA ALA A 226 -24.84 -3.14 7.09
C ALA A 226 -24.44 -2.82 5.64
N ASP A 227 -24.04 -3.86 4.89
CA ASP A 227 -24.45 -4.11 3.50
C ASP A 227 -23.91 -5.48 3.02
N SER A 228 -24.52 -6.56 3.53
CA SER A 228 -24.35 -7.91 2.98
C SER A 228 -25.63 -8.25 2.23
N GLY A 229 -25.61 -8.10 0.91
CA GLY A 229 -26.69 -8.56 0.03
C GLY A 229 -26.85 -10.08 0.09
N SER A 230 -28.08 -10.53 0.30
CA SER A 230 -28.53 -11.92 0.45
C SER A 230 -28.10 -12.86 -0.69
N PRO A 231 -27.65 -14.09 -0.41
CA PRO A 231 -27.77 -15.21 -1.33
C PRO A 231 -29.03 -16.03 -1.03
N THR A 232 -29.69 -16.47 -2.11
CA THR A 232 -30.82 -17.38 -2.11
C THR A 232 -30.42 -18.77 -1.59
N ALA A 233 -31.35 -19.41 -0.88
CA ALA A 233 -31.19 -20.66 -0.16
C ALA A 233 -30.83 -21.88 -1.04
N SER A 234 -29.77 -22.59 -0.67
CA SER A 234 -29.76 -24.04 -0.45
C SER A 234 -28.40 -24.47 0.12
N GLU A 235 -28.42 -25.46 1.01
CA GLU A 235 -27.30 -26.22 1.58
C GLU A 235 -26.63 -25.66 2.85
N ARG A 236 -27.12 -26.19 3.98
CA ARG A 236 -26.50 -26.16 5.30
C ARG A 236 -25.41 -27.23 5.37
N SER A 237 -24.22 -26.90 5.85
CA SER A 237 -23.44 -27.79 6.71
C SER A 237 -22.38 -27.04 7.53
N ASN A 238 -22.62 -27.00 8.84
CA ASN A 238 -21.71 -26.99 9.98
C ASN A 238 -20.43 -26.12 10.02
N THR A 239 -20.56 -25.02 10.78
CA THR A 239 -19.76 -24.66 11.97
C THR A 239 -18.24 -24.86 11.97
N THR A 240 -17.50 -23.75 11.90
CA THR A 240 -16.38 -23.42 12.81
C THR A 240 -16.18 -21.89 12.83
N ALA A 241 -15.68 -21.38 13.95
CA ALA A 241 -15.73 -20.02 14.50
C ALA A 241 -15.23 -18.85 13.60
N PRO A 242 -15.60 -17.58 13.88
CA PRO A 242 -15.37 -16.44 12.99
C PRO A 242 -13.91 -15.96 12.98
N ALA A 243 -13.41 -15.67 11.77
CA ALA A 243 -12.06 -15.24 11.42
C ALA A 243 -11.82 -13.72 11.63
N ASP A 244 -12.24 -13.16 12.77
CA ASP A 244 -12.23 -11.70 13.00
C ASP A 244 -11.04 -11.19 13.85
N ALA A 245 -9.92 -11.93 13.92
CA ALA A 245 -8.85 -11.66 14.90
C ALA A 245 -7.40 -11.52 14.38
N VAL A 246 -7.15 -11.25 13.09
CA VAL A 246 -5.75 -11.23 12.56
C VAL A 246 -5.36 -9.97 11.75
N HIS A 247 -6.06 -8.84 11.88
CA HIS A 247 -5.75 -7.67 11.00
C HIS A 247 -5.68 -6.31 11.68
N ASP A 248 -5.25 -6.26 12.94
CA ASP A 248 -4.86 -5.01 13.56
C ASP A 248 -3.42 -5.11 14.09
N THR A 249 -2.62 -4.09 13.77
CA THR A 249 -1.28 -3.78 14.32
C THR A 249 -0.09 -4.64 13.87
N ILE A 250 0.56 -4.29 12.74
CA ILE A 250 2.00 -4.58 12.62
C ILE A 250 2.79 -3.40 12.03
N ALA A 251 3.34 -2.61 12.95
CA ALA A 251 4.78 -2.36 13.00
C ALA A 251 5.18 -2.12 14.48
N PRO A 252 5.49 -3.16 15.26
CA PRO A 252 6.03 -2.97 16.60
C PRO A 252 7.46 -2.42 16.47
N GLY A 253 7.59 -1.13 16.74
CA GLY A 253 8.79 -0.47 17.25
C GLY A 253 10.05 -0.56 16.42
N THR A 254 10.23 0.28 15.42
CA THR A 254 11.61 0.72 15.14
C THR A 254 12.09 1.57 16.32
N THR A 255 13.37 1.43 16.68
CA THR A 255 14.01 2.27 17.70
C THR A 255 14.43 3.63 17.15
N ASP A 256 14.32 3.83 15.82
CA ASP A 256 14.68 5.08 15.19
C ASP A 256 13.62 6.16 15.49
N PRO A 257 14.00 7.29 16.13
CA PRO A 257 13.06 8.33 16.53
C PRO A 257 12.35 9.02 15.36
N ARG A 258 12.84 8.86 14.12
CA ARG A 258 12.22 9.43 12.90
C ARG A 258 10.96 8.68 12.47
N VAL A 259 10.70 7.51 13.04
CA VAL A 259 9.52 6.69 12.74
C VAL A 259 8.72 6.51 14.03
N PRO A 260 7.59 7.25 14.17
CA PRO A 260 6.77 7.16 15.36
C PRO A 260 6.26 5.74 15.61
N ALA A 261 6.35 5.28 16.86
CA ALA A 261 5.91 3.94 17.25
C ALA A 261 4.41 3.75 16.92
N GLY A 262 4.09 2.70 16.18
CA GLY A 262 2.72 2.39 15.76
C GLY A 262 2.30 2.96 14.41
N VAL A 263 3.15 3.75 13.73
CA VAL A 263 2.92 4.17 12.33
C VAL A 263 3.41 3.08 11.37
N ASP A 264 2.64 2.82 10.30
CA ASP A 264 3.02 1.88 9.23
C ASP A 264 4.41 2.22 8.65
N ALA A 265 5.35 1.28 8.72
CA ALA A 265 6.71 1.42 8.23
C ALA A 265 7.01 0.54 7.00
N ALA A 266 5.97 0.00 6.33
CA ALA A 266 6.15 -1.01 5.30
C ALA A 266 6.97 -0.49 4.11
N LEU A 267 6.79 0.76 3.70
CA LEU A 267 7.57 1.34 2.60
C LEU A 267 9.05 1.52 2.95
N LEU A 268 9.39 1.76 4.22
CA LEU A 268 10.78 1.77 4.67
C LEU A 268 11.37 0.36 4.61
N ALA A 269 10.61 -0.64 5.06
CA ALA A 269 11.04 -2.03 4.95
C ALA A 269 11.25 -2.47 3.48
N VAL A 270 10.38 -2.04 2.57
CA VAL A 270 10.56 -2.26 1.12
C VAL A 270 11.87 -1.65 0.62
N ILE A 271 12.24 -0.42 1.03
CA ILE A 271 13.54 0.18 0.69
C ILE A 271 14.69 -0.71 1.16
N GLY A 272 14.61 -1.23 2.38
CA GLY A 272 15.63 -2.13 2.94
C GLY A 272 15.80 -3.39 2.13
N VAL A 273 14.69 -4.07 1.80
CA VAL A 273 14.69 -5.26 0.95
C VAL A 273 15.27 -4.95 -0.43
N MET A 274 14.81 -3.88 -1.07
CA MET A 274 15.29 -3.48 -2.40
C MET A 274 16.79 -3.15 -2.43
N SER A 275 17.27 -2.47 -1.40
CA SER A 275 18.70 -2.15 -1.25
C SER A 275 19.53 -3.43 -1.15
N ARG A 276 19.01 -4.48 -0.50
CA ARG A 276 19.65 -5.80 -0.49
C ARG A 276 19.59 -6.49 -1.84
N LEU A 277 18.47 -6.39 -2.55
CA LEU A 277 18.28 -7.01 -3.87
C LEU A 277 19.22 -6.44 -4.94
N ARG A 278 19.79 -5.24 -4.76
CA ARG A 278 20.81 -4.64 -5.66
C ARG A 278 21.89 -5.66 -6.05
N ASP A 279 22.40 -6.41 -5.07
CA ASP A 279 23.53 -7.32 -5.24
C ASP A 279 23.11 -8.80 -5.44
N VAL A 280 21.82 -9.09 -5.46
CA VAL A 280 21.29 -10.45 -5.60
C VAL A 280 21.29 -10.87 -7.07
N GLY A 281 21.96 -11.96 -7.41
CA GLY A 281 22.02 -12.46 -8.80
C GLY A 281 20.71 -13.06 -9.31
N ASN A 282 19.93 -13.68 -8.42
CA ASN A 282 18.64 -14.31 -8.73
C ASN A 282 17.60 -13.91 -7.67
N VAL A 283 16.79 -12.90 -7.96
CA VAL A 283 15.75 -12.39 -7.05
C VAL A 283 14.75 -13.48 -6.69
N ALA A 284 14.20 -14.20 -7.67
CA ALA A 284 13.24 -15.28 -7.42
C ALA A 284 13.82 -16.35 -6.48
N GLY A 285 15.01 -16.86 -6.78
CA GLY A 285 15.67 -17.85 -5.92
C GLY A 285 15.96 -17.31 -4.52
N TRP A 286 16.36 -16.04 -4.40
CA TRP A 286 16.63 -15.43 -3.09
C TRP A 286 15.37 -15.33 -2.21
N ILE A 287 14.22 -15.04 -2.81
CA ILE A 287 12.93 -15.02 -2.11
C ILE A 287 12.47 -16.45 -1.77
N GLU A 288 12.59 -17.38 -2.72
CA GLU A 288 12.27 -18.81 -2.54
C GLU A 288 13.07 -19.45 -1.39
N ASP A 289 14.34 -19.08 -1.24
CA ASP A 289 15.21 -19.52 -0.14
C ASP A 289 14.79 -18.96 1.24
N GLY A 290 13.74 -18.14 1.32
CA GLY A 290 13.21 -17.56 2.55
C GLY A 290 14.05 -16.40 3.11
N ASN A 291 14.90 -15.77 2.30
CA ASN A 291 15.78 -14.71 2.82
C ASN A 291 15.05 -13.44 3.26
N ILE A 292 13.79 -13.23 2.84
CA ILE A 292 12.97 -12.12 3.35
C ILE A 292 12.66 -12.30 4.84
N THR A 293 12.44 -13.54 5.29
CA THR A 293 12.00 -13.85 6.67
C THR A 293 13.16 -14.08 7.64
N ARG A 294 14.39 -14.26 7.15
CA ARG A 294 15.59 -14.44 7.99
C ARG A 294 15.99 -13.12 8.62
N SER A 295 15.96 -13.05 9.96
CA SER A 295 16.68 -12.00 10.69
C SER A 295 18.19 -12.31 10.65
N LEU A 296 19.07 -11.30 10.72
CA LEU A 296 20.54 -11.50 10.71
C LEU A 296 21.06 -12.42 11.85
N GLY A 297 20.23 -12.76 12.85
CA GLY A 297 20.53 -13.72 13.91
C GLY A 297 20.50 -15.19 13.48
N ASP A 298 19.79 -15.52 12.39
CA ASP A 298 19.73 -16.89 11.84
C ASP A 298 20.89 -17.15 10.87
N ARG A 299 22.12 -17.08 11.37
CA ARG A 299 23.27 -17.61 10.63
C ARG A 299 23.29 -19.14 10.77
N ALA A 300 22.89 -19.80 9.68
CA ALA A 300 23.31 -21.12 9.24
C ALA A 300 23.44 -22.20 10.33
N SER A 301 22.31 -22.68 10.84
CA SER A 301 22.25 -24.07 11.32
C SER A 301 22.11 -25.00 10.11
N SER A 302 23.24 -25.33 9.48
CA SER A 302 23.30 -26.45 8.54
C SER A 302 23.15 -27.77 9.31
N ARG A 303 21.93 -28.20 9.61
CA ARG A 303 21.65 -29.60 9.99
C ARG A 303 20.31 -30.01 9.39
N GLY A 304 20.38 -31.00 8.51
CA GLY A 304 19.24 -31.57 7.81
C GLY A 304 18.20 -32.13 8.78
N HIS A 305 16.96 -32.15 8.33
CA HIS A 305 15.95 -32.99 8.94
C HIS A 305 15.13 -33.68 7.86
N ASP A 306 15.14 -35.01 7.97
CA ASP A 306 14.43 -35.99 7.18
C ASP A 306 12.92 -35.78 7.17
N GLY A 307 12.29 -36.31 6.12
CA GLY A 307 10.91 -36.06 5.78
C GLY A 307 9.86 -36.63 6.73
N LEU A 308 8.70 -35.98 6.71
CA LEU A 308 7.41 -36.58 7.05
C LEU A 308 6.36 -36.04 6.07
N SER A 309 5.70 -36.99 5.39
CA SER A 309 4.63 -36.79 4.43
C SER A 309 3.33 -36.36 5.10
N GLY A 310 2.84 -35.19 4.75
CA GLY A 310 1.45 -34.77 4.89
C GLY A 310 1.19 -33.73 3.81
N ALA A 311 0.21 -33.95 2.93
CA ALA A 311 -0.10 -33.03 1.84
C ALA A 311 -0.38 -31.62 2.43
N PRO A 312 0.47 -30.61 2.19
CA PRO A 312 0.25 -29.30 2.78
C PRO A 312 -0.87 -28.60 2.00
N ALA A 313 -1.78 -27.95 2.72
CA ALA A 313 -2.48 -26.80 2.16
C ALA A 313 -1.42 -25.86 1.55
N VAL A 314 -1.71 -25.27 0.40
CA VAL A 314 -0.74 -24.52 -0.41
C VAL A 314 -0.19 -23.32 0.38
N ASP A 315 0.83 -23.57 1.19
CA ASP A 315 1.70 -22.57 1.79
C ASP A 315 2.84 -22.37 0.79
N HIS A 316 2.78 -21.26 0.06
CA HIS A 316 3.74 -20.91 -0.98
C HIS A 316 5.13 -20.54 -0.42
N GLY A 317 5.52 -21.05 0.76
CA GLY A 317 6.76 -20.73 1.45
C GLY A 317 6.81 -19.30 2.00
N GLN A 318 5.66 -18.62 2.06
CA GLN A 318 5.53 -17.26 2.56
C GLN A 318 4.60 -17.26 3.78
N SER A 319 5.12 -17.69 4.93
CA SER A 319 4.71 -16.98 6.16
C SER A 319 5.00 -15.51 5.87
N LEU A 320 3.93 -14.71 5.84
CA LEU A 320 4.00 -13.35 5.34
C LEU A 320 5.02 -12.62 6.22
N TRP A 321 6.14 -12.18 5.64
CA TRP A 321 7.28 -11.67 6.40
C TRP A 321 6.91 -10.52 7.34
N PHE A 322 5.86 -9.79 6.99
CA PHE A 322 5.31 -8.71 7.79
C PHE A 322 4.46 -9.15 8.98
N GLU A 323 4.19 -10.45 9.16
CA GLU A 323 3.60 -11.02 10.38
C GLU A 323 4.62 -11.08 11.52
N ASN A 324 5.91 -11.11 11.19
CA ASN A 324 6.99 -11.10 12.16
C ASN A 324 7.52 -9.67 12.37
N ALA A 325 7.22 -9.12 13.54
CA ALA A 325 7.63 -7.78 13.94
C ALA A 325 9.16 -7.56 13.89
N ASP A 326 9.97 -8.55 14.26
CA ASP A 326 11.44 -8.45 14.21
C ASP A 326 11.95 -8.33 12.78
N VAL A 327 11.33 -9.07 11.86
CA VAL A 327 11.66 -9.02 10.43
C VAL A 327 11.29 -7.64 9.86
N VAL A 328 10.12 -7.10 10.20
CA VAL A 328 9.72 -5.74 9.80
C VAL A 328 10.67 -4.69 10.35
N ARG A 329 11.02 -4.78 11.65
CA ARG A 329 11.98 -3.87 12.30
C ARG A 329 13.33 -3.89 11.59
N TYR A 330 13.84 -5.09 11.32
CA TYR A 330 15.11 -5.27 10.63
C TYR A 330 15.12 -4.58 9.27
N TRP A 331 14.16 -4.90 8.39
CA TRP A 331 14.10 -4.30 7.07
C TRP A 331 13.82 -2.79 7.11
N THR A 332 13.04 -2.32 8.08
CA THR A 332 12.82 -0.88 8.30
C THR A 332 14.14 -0.18 8.62
N ALA A 333 14.96 -0.75 9.51
CA ALA A 333 16.28 -0.20 9.85
C ALA A 333 17.23 -0.23 8.64
N GLU A 334 17.24 -1.30 7.85
CA GLU A 334 17.98 -1.37 6.59
C GLU A 334 17.53 -0.27 5.60
N GLY A 335 16.23 -0.03 5.50
CA GLY A 335 15.68 0.99 4.62
C GLY A 335 16.05 2.40 5.03
N ILE A 336 15.99 2.69 6.34
CA ILE A 336 16.45 3.95 6.90
C ILE A 336 17.94 4.15 6.60
N ARG A 337 18.78 3.13 6.78
CA ARG A 337 20.21 3.22 6.47
C ARG A 337 20.45 3.50 4.98
N ALA A 338 19.69 2.88 4.09
CA ALA A 338 19.78 3.15 2.66
C ALA A 338 19.39 4.59 2.32
N LEU A 339 18.36 5.15 2.96
CA LEU A 339 18.00 6.55 2.82
C LEU A 339 19.11 7.48 3.33
N ASP A 340 19.72 7.16 4.48
CA ASP A 340 20.82 7.92 5.07
C ASP A 340 22.05 7.98 4.14
N VAL A 341 22.42 6.85 3.51
CA VAL A 341 23.51 6.77 2.52
C VAL A 341 23.25 7.67 1.32
N LEU A 342 21.99 7.78 0.88
CA LEU A 342 21.59 8.61 -0.25
C LEU A 342 21.25 10.06 0.15
N HIS A 343 21.41 10.41 1.43
CA HIS A 343 21.01 11.71 1.99
C HIS A 343 19.54 12.07 1.73
N ILE A 344 18.65 11.07 1.80
CA ILE A 344 17.21 11.24 1.63
C ILE A 344 16.55 11.35 3.00
N GLU A 345 15.71 12.37 3.18
CA GLU A 345 14.94 12.57 4.41
C GLU A 345 13.96 11.42 4.69
N VAL A 346 13.92 10.95 5.94
CA VAL A 346 12.90 10.03 6.45
C VAL A 346 11.74 10.84 6.99
N ALA A 347 10.66 10.94 6.21
CA ALA A 347 9.47 11.71 6.57
C ALA A 347 8.21 10.86 6.38
N HIS A 348 7.39 10.74 7.43
CA HIS A 348 6.16 9.95 7.38
C HIS A 348 5.16 10.47 6.32
N GLY A 349 5.16 11.78 6.04
CA GLY A 349 4.41 12.36 4.91
C GLY A 349 2.89 12.17 4.97
N ILE A 350 2.36 11.83 6.15
CA ILE A 350 0.93 11.68 6.39
C ILE A 350 0.35 13.07 6.64
N GLU A 351 -0.35 13.60 5.65
CA GLU A 351 -1.06 14.87 5.78
C GLU A 351 -2.27 14.69 6.71
N ALA A 352 -2.42 15.57 7.70
CA ALA A 352 -3.65 15.67 8.47
C ALA A 352 -4.78 16.22 7.55
N PRO A 353 -6.03 15.79 7.71
CA PRO A 353 -7.13 16.35 6.93
C PRO A 353 -7.20 17.88 7.11
N GLY A 354 -7.15 18.64 6.02
CA GLY A 354 -7.38 20.09 6.01
C GLY A 354 -6.16 21.00 5.82
N ARG A 355 -4.96 20.47 5.52
CA ARG A 355 -3.83 21.27 5.03
C ARG A 355 -3.58 20.94 3.57
N HIS A 356 -4.15 21.73 2.67
CA HIS A 356 -3.86 21.74 1.24
C HIS A 356 -3.25 23.09 0.88
#